data_AF-A0A7V9CC25-F1
#
_entry.id   AF-A0A7V9CC25-F1
#
_cell.length_a   1.000
_cell.length_b   1.000
_cell.length_c   1.000
_cell.angle_alpha   90.00
_cell.angle_beta   90.00
_cell.angle_gamma   90.00
#
_symmetry.space_group_name_H-M   'P 1'
#
loop_
_entity.id
_entity.type
_entity.pdbx_description
1 polymer ?
#
loop_
_entity_poly.entity_id
_entity_poly.type
_entity_poly.pdbx_seq_one_letter_code
_entity_poly.pdbx_strand_id
1 'polypeptide(L)'
;MTQIAISTFEVSLFLHITAVVVGFGATFAEAIMFPVAMNVGPQHLPYVHRLQLAINRWLATPTLVIVILTGIYQVEEGGFSFGDAWISASLVIVIAIAGLLHGYFVPADRRLGAMVERELADAGDGEVTLSDEYQRGARS
;
A
#
# COMPACT_ATOMS: atom_id res chain seq x y z
N MET A 1 -19.64 30.22 -27.40
CA MET A 1 -18.47 30.14 -26.53
C MET A 1 -18.81 29.17 -25.42
N THR A 2 -18.32 27.93 -25.49
CA THR A 2 -18.45 26.96 -24.39
C THR A 2 -17.49 27.40 -23.29
N GLN A 3 -18.03 27.87 -22.18
CA GLN A 3 -17.24 28.10 -20.96
C GLN A 3 -16.75 26.72 -20.50
N ILE A 4 -15.44 26.51 -20.44
CA ILE A 4 -14.87 25.35 -19.73
C ILE A 4 -15.01 25.66 -18.25
N ALA A 5 -16.17 25.34 -17.68
CA ALA A 5 -16.39 25.40 -16.24
C ALA A 5 -15.96 24.05 -15.65
N ILE A 6 -14.89 24.05 -14.85
CA ILE A 6 -14.48 22.87 -14.09
C ILE A 6 -15.51 22.64 -12.99
N SER A 7 -16.20 21.52 -13.06
CA SER A 7 -17.17 21.06 -12.06
C SER A 7 -16.46 20.45 -10.85
N THR A 8 -17.15 20.43 -9.71
CA THR A 8 -16.70 19.69 -8.52
C THR A 8 -16.56 18.20 -8.80
N PHE A 9 -17.40 17.64 -9.68
CA PHE A 9 -17.29 16.27 -10.16
C PHE A 9 -15.96 16.03 -10.88
N GLU A 10 -15.56 16.88 -11.81
CA GLU A 10 -14.28 16.75 -12.52
C GLU A 10 -13.07 16.87 -11.60
N VAL A 11 -13.12 17.77 -10.60
CA VAL A 11 -12.08 17.86 -9.56
C VAL A 11 -12.00 16.57 -8.74
N SER A 12 -13.14 16.04 -8.31
CA SER A 12 -13.19 14.77 -7.58
C SER A 12 -12.67 13.61 -8.41
N LEU A 13 -13.04 13.53 -9.68
CA LEU A 13 -12.58 12.50 -10.60
C LEU A 13 -11.06 12.56 -10.78
N PHE A 14 -10.50 13.77 -10.96
CA PHE A 14 -9.06 13.97 -11.02
C PHE A 14 -8.36 13.49 -9.75
N LEU A 15 -8.87 13.86 -8.57
CA LEU A 15 -8.31 13.44 -7.29
C LEU A 15 -8.39 11.92 -7.10
N HIS A 16 -9.52 11.31 -7.46
CA HIS A 16 -9.72 9.87 -7.34
C HIS A 16 -8.74 9.10 -8.20
N ILE A 17 -8.65 9.42 -9.50
CA ILE A 17 -7.73 8.75 -10.44
C ILE A 17 -6.28 8.95 -10.00
N THR A 18 -5.91 10.17 -9.61
CA THR A 18 -4.55 10.45 -9.11
C THR A 18 -4.23 9.64 -7.86
N ALA A 19 -5.16 9.55 -6.91
CA ALA A 19 -4.98 8.76 -5.71
C ALA A 19 -4.84 7.27 -6.02
N VAL A 20 -5.66 6.72 -6.93
CA VAL A 20 -5.55 5.34 -7.40
C VAL A 20 -4.16 5.07 -8.02
N VAL A 21 -3.68 5.96 -8.89
CA VAL A 21 -2.37 5.82 -9.56
C VAL A 21 -1.22 5.87 -8.55
N VAL A 22 -1.25 6.83 -7.61
CA VAL A 22 -0.20 6.96 -6.59
C VAL A 22 -0.23 5.78 -5.62
N GLY A 23 -1.42 5.36 -5.18
CA GLY A 23 -1.60 4.23 -4.26
C GLY A 23 -1.11 2.92 -4.87
N PHE A 24 -1.58 2.57 -6.08
CA PHE A 24 -1.10 1.35 -6.75
C PHE A 24 0.36 1.44 -7.15
N GLY A 25 0.85 2.61 -7.59
CA GLY A 25 2.27 2.80 -7.89
C GLY A 25 3.16 2.51 -6.68
N ALA A 26 2.75 2.97 -5.49
CA ALA A 26 3.42 2.64 -4.23
C ALA A 26 3.42 1.13 -3.94
N THR A 27 2.27 0.46 -4.06
CA THR A 27 2.17 -1.00 -3.85
C THR A 27 3.05 -1.79 -4.80
N PHE A 28 3.09 -1.43 -6.09
CA PHE A 28 3.97 -2.10 -7.05
C PHE A 28 5.45 -1.87 -6.77
N ALA A 29 5.81 -0.66 -6.31
CA ALA A 29 7.18 -0.40 -5.87
C ALA A 29 7.57 -1.32 -4.71
N GLU A 30 6.71 -1.47 -3.68
CA GLU A 30 6.97 -2.35 -2.53
C GLU A 30 7.15 -3.82 -2.96
N ALA A 31 6.30 -4.31 -3.86
CA ALA A 31 6.38 -5.67 -4.41
C ALA A 31 7.71 -5.95 -5.14
N ILE A 32 8.37 -4.92 -5.67
CA ILE A 32 9.67 -5.04 -6.34
C ILE A 32 10.83 -4.88 -5.35
N MET A 33 10.74 -3.90 -4.44
CA MET A 33 11.84 -3.55 -3.54
C MET A 33 12.23 -4.70 -2.61
N PHE A 34 11.24 -5.45 -2.09
CA PHE A 34 11.52 -6.50 -1.11
C PHE A 34 12.30 -7.70 -1.71
N PRO A 35 11.89 -8.31 -2.85
CA PRO A 35 12.69 -9.34 -3.52
C PRO A 35 14.08 -8.85 -3.93
N VAL A 36 14.20 -7.59 -4.38
CA VAL A 36 15.50 -7.00 -4.72
C VAL A 36 16.40 -6.96 -3.48
N ALA A 37 15.88 -6.53 -2.34
CA ALA A 37 16.61 -6.49 -1.07
C ALA A 37 17.08 -7.88 -0.61
N MET A 38 16.20 -8.88 -0.70
CA MET A 38 16.54 -10.28 -0.41
C MET A 38 17.68 -10.80 -1.29
N ASN A 39 17.74 -10.38 -2.56
CA ASN A 39 18.80 -10.80 -3.48
C ASN A 39 20.15 -10.13 -3.25
N VAL A 40 20.18 -8.87 -2.79
CA VAL A 40 21.44 -8.12 -2.58
C VAL A 40 22.04 -8.34 -1.19
N GLY A 41 21.26 -8.84 -0.23
CA GLY A 41 21.76 -9.33 1.05
C GLY A 41 20.98 -8.81 2.26
N PRO A 42 20.96 -9.58 3.37
CA PRO A 42 20.11 -9.35 4.52
C PRO A 42 20.34 -8.01 5.22
N GLN A 43 21.53 -7.42 5.08
CA GLN A 43 21.88 -6.12 5.64
C GLN A 43 21.01 -4.96 5.13
N HIS A 44 20.33 -5.11 3.98
CA HIS A 44 19.46 -4.08 3.40
C HIS A 44 18.01 -4.18 3.88
N LEU A 45 17.61 -5.33 4.45
CA LEU A 45 16.24 -5.61 4.84
C LEU A 45 15.69 -4.65 5.92
N PRO A 46 16.45 -4.21 6.94
CA PRO A 46 15.95 -3.20 7.88
C PRO A 46 15.51 -1.90 7.19
N TYR A 47 16.33 -1.44 6.24
CA TYR A 47 16.02 -0.23 5.49
C TYR A 47 14.77 -0.41 4.63
N VAL A 48 14.64 -1.55 3.94
CA VAL A 48 13.48 -1.82 3.09
C VAL A 48 12.18 -1.93 3.89
N HIS A 49 12.19 -2.62 5.03
CA HIS A 49 11.01 -2.66 5.94
C HIS A 49 10.62 -1.26 6.43
N ARG A 50 11.60 -0.41 6.80
CA ARG A 50 11.33 0.98 7.19
C ARG A 50 10.78 1.81 6.02
N LEU A 51 11.28 1.58 4.82
CA LEU A 51 10.82 2.26 3.61
C LEU A 51 9.38 1.86 3.25
N GLN A 52 9.03 0.57 3.31
CA GLN A 52 7.66 0.10 3.12
C GLN A 52 6.71 0.73 4.15
N LEU A 53 7.09 0.76 5.44
CA LEU A 53 6.28 1.43 6.45
C LEU A 53 6.09 2.94 6.19
N ALA A 54 7.12 3.60 5.67
CA ALA A 54 7.03 5.01 5.28
C ALA A 54 6.10 5.20 4.08
N ILE A 55 6.25 4.40 3.03
CA ILE A 55 5.40 4.44 1.83
C ILE A 55 3.95 4.15 2.21
N ASN A 56 3.71 3.13 3.02
CA ASN A 56 2.37 2.80 3.49
C ASN A 56 1.73 3.92 4.32
N ARG A 57 2.51 4.59 5.18
CA ARG A 57 2.03 5.71 5.99
C ARG A 57 1.75 6.97 5.18
N TRP A 58 2.60 7.28 4.21
CA TRP A 58 2.58 8.58 3.51
C TRP A 58 1.88 8.53 2.15
N LEU A 59 1.79 7.36 1.52
CA LEU A 59 1.20 7.19 0.19
C LEU A 59 0.01 6.23 0.23
N ALA A 60 0.18 4.97 0.63
CA ALA A 60 -0.89 3.97 0.51
C ALA A 60 -2.12 4.31 1.38
N THR A 61 -1.91 4.64 2.66
CA THR A 61 -3.02 4.96 3.57
C THR A 61 -3.75 6.25 3.17
N PRO A 62 -3.06 7.38 2.89
CA PRO A 62 -3.75 8.60 2.49
C PRO A 62 -4.49 8.46 1.15
N THR A 63 -3.89 7.79 0.17
CA THR A 63 -4.55 7.57 -1.13
C THR A 63 -5.77 6.68 -0.99
N LEU A 64 -5.72 5.62 -0.18
CA LEU A 64 -6.87 4.78 0.13
C LEU A 64 -8.04 5.59 0.71
N VAL A 65 -7.76 6.49 1.66
CA VAL A 65 -8.76 7.39 2.23
C VAL A 65 -9.34 8.31 1.16
N ILE A 66 -8.49 8.92 0.32
CA ILE A 66 -8.93 9.81 -0.77
C ILE A 66 -9.82 9.05 -1.76
N VAL A 67 -9.43 7.83 -2.16
CA VAL A 67 -10.20 6.98 -3.08
C VAL A 67 -11.58 6.67 -2.52
N ILE A 68 -11.68 6.31 -1.23
CA ILE A 68 -12.97 6.02 -0.59
C ILE A 68 -13.85 7.28 -0.57
N LEU A 69 -13.32 8.41 -0.10
CA LEU A 69 -14.09 9.65 0.03
C LEU A 69 -14.56 10.19 -1.33
N THR A 70 -13.66 10.23 -2.31
CA THR A 70 -13.99 10.72 -3.66
C THR A 70 -14.89 9.74 -4.42
N GLY A 71 -14.74 8.43 -4.19
CA GLY A 71 -15.61 7.40 -4.77
C GLY A 71 -17.04 7.52 -4.27
N ILE A 72 -17.24 7.68 -2.96
CA ILE A 72 -18.58 7.92 -2.36
C ILE A 72 -19.21 9.18 -2.96
N TYR A 73 -18.46 10.28 -3.01
CA TYR A 73 -18.93 11.52 -3.62
C TYR A 73 -19.34 11.34 -5.09
N GLN A 74 -18.56 10.60 -5.88
CA GLN A 74 -18.87 10.37 -7.30
C GLN A 74 -20.11 9.50 -7.51
N VAL A 75 -20.40 8.56 -6.61
CA VAL A 75 -21.64 7.78 -6.67
C VAL A 75 -22.84 8.70 -6.43
N GLU A 76 -22.78 9.56 -5.41
CA GLU A 76 -23.85 10.50 -5.07
C GLU A 76 -24.07 11.56 -6.15
N GLU A 77 -23.01 12.25 -6.58
CA GLU A 77 -23.08 13.33 -7.57
C GLU A 77 -23.35 12.80 -8.99
N GLY A 78 -22.83 11.62 -9.32
CA GLY A 78 -23.01 10.99 -10.63
C GLY A 78 -24.39 10.35 -10.82
N GLY A 79 -25.24 10.32 -9.79
CA GLY A 79 -26.55 9.68 -9.83
C GLY A 79 -26.48 8.15 -9.95
N PHE A 80 -25.37 7.54 -9.51
CA PHE A 80 -25.21 6.10 -9.52
C PHE A 80 -25.80 5.46 -8.26
N SER A 81 -25.95 4.13 -8.28
CA SER A 81 -26.39 3.36 -7.13
C SER A 81 -25.23 2.56 -6.53
N PHE A 82 -25.10 2.53 -5.21
CA PHE A 82 -24.18 1.61 -4.54
C PHE A 82 -24.49 0.13 -4.85
N GLY A 83 -25.72 -0.18 -5.27
CA GLY A 83 -26.13 -1.52 -5.71
C GLY A 83 -25.76 -1.84 -7.17
N ASP A 84 -25.23 -0.89 -7.93
CA ASP A 84 -24.72 -1.17 -9.27
C ASP A 84 -23.55 -2.15 -9.16
N ALA A 85 -23.61 -3.24 -9.93
CA ALA A 85 -22.70 -4.38 -9.74
C ALA A 85 -21.21 -3.98 -9.76
N TRP A 86 -20.83 -3.04 -10.62
CA TRP A 86 -19.46 -2.54 -10.73
C TRP A 86 -19.06 -1.65 -9.55
N ILE A 87 -19.97 -0.87 -8.97
CA ILE A 87 -19.73 -0.05 -7.77
C ILE A 87 -19.59 -0.94 -6.55
N SER A 88 -20.54 -1.87 -6.36
CA SER A 88 -20.49 -2.87 -5.30
C SER A 88 -19.18 -3.67 -5.35
N ALA A 89 -18.78 -4.15 -6.53
CA ALA A 89 -17.51 -4.86 -6.70
C ALA A 89 -16.31 -3.98 -6.32
N SER A 90 -16.30 -2.72 -6.73
CA SER A 90 -15.21 -1.77 -6.42
C SER A 90 -15.13 -1.48 -4.92
N LEU A 91 -16.26 -1.35 -4.24
CA LEU A 91 -16.33 -1.19 -2.78
C LEU A 91 -15.79 -2.42 -2.04
N VAL A 92 -16.17 -3.63 -2.48
CA VAL A 92 -15.63 -4.87 -1.90
C VAL A 92 -14.11 -4.92 -2.06
N ILE A 93 -13.60 -4.55 -3.24
CA ILE A 93 -12.15 -4.53 -3.51
C ILE A 93 -11.44 -3.54 -2.60
N VAL A 94 -11.93 -2.29 -2.48
CA VAL A 94 -11.25 -1.28 -1.65
C VAL A 94 -11.28 -1.65 -0.16
N ILE A 95 -12.37 -2.28 0.32
CA ILE A 95 -12.46 -2.80 1.69
C ILE A 95 -11.46 -3.95 1.90
N ALA A 96 -11.37 -4.88 0.96
CA ALA A 96 -10.41 -5.98 1.04
C ALA A 96 -8.96 -5.46 1.05
N ILE A 97 -8.64 -4.48 0.20
CA ILE A 97 -7.32 -3.84 0.19
C ILE A 97 -7.04 -3.14 1.52
N ALA A 98 -8.00 -2.38 2.06
CA ALA A 98 -7.86 -1.72 3.36
C ALA A 98 -7.58 -2.74 4.48
N GLY A 99 -8.33 -3.84 4.48
CA GLY A 99 -8.17 -4.94 5.42
C GLY A 99 -6.81 -5.62 5.32
N LEU A 100 -6.33 -5.92 4.10
CA LEU A 100 -5.01 -6.51 3.87
C LEU A 100 -3.89 -5.55 4.27
N LEU A 101 -3.97 -4.29 3.86
CA LEU A 101 -2.96 -3.27 4.16
C LEU A 101 -2.78 -3.09 5.67
N HIS A 102 -3.88 -2.84 6.38
CA HIS A 102 -3.83 -2.50 7.80
C HIS A 102 -3.84 -3.71 8.73
N GLY A 103 -4.50 -4.80 8.33
CA GLY A 103 -4.63 -6.02 9.11
C GLY A 103 -3.48 -7.00 8.91
N TYR A 104 -2.76 -6.94 7.77
CA TYR A 104 -1.73 -7.92 7.44
C TYR A 104 -0.38 -7.27 7.07
N PHE A 105 -0.30 -6.48 6.00
CA PHE A 105 0.99 -6.00 5.46
C PHE A 105 1.75 -5.10 6.43
N VAL A 106 1.11 -4.03 6.92
CA VAL A 106 1.76 -3.08 7.85
C VAL A 106 2.19 -3.77 9.16
N PRO A 107 1.36 -4.63 9.80
CA PRO A 107 1.82 -5.44 10.93
C PRO A 107 2.98 -6.39 10.59
N ALA A 108 2.95 -7.04 9.43
CA ALA A 108 3.99 -7.96 8.99
C ALA A 108 5.34 -7.24 8.82
N ASP A 109 5.37 -6.09 8.15
CA ASP A 109 6.58 -5.29 7.95
C ASP A 109 7.20 -4.86 9.28
N ARG A 110 6.37 -4.43 10.26
CA ARG A 110 6.87 -4.09 11.60
C ARG A 110 7.51 -5.29 12.30
N ARG A 111 6.84 -6.44 12.23
CA ARG A 111 7.31 -7.67 12.90
C ARG A 111 8.60 -8.18 12.26
N LEU A 112 8.63 -8.29 10.93
CA LEU A 112 9.77 -8.80 10.17
C LEU A 112 10.95 -7.83 10.21
N GLY A 113 10.71 -6.53 10.11
CA GLY A 113 11.75 -5.51 10.27
C GLY A 113 12.44 -5.62 11.63
N ALA A 114 11.66 -5.72 12.72
CA ALA A 114 12.23 -5.88 14.05
C ALA A 114 12.97 -7.21 14.26
N MET A 115 12.56 -8.27 13.55
CA MET A 115 13.23 -9.59 13.60
C MET A 115 14.61 -9.51 12.93
N VAL A 116 14.67 -8.97 11.71
CA VAL A 116 15.93 -8.82 10.98
C VAL A 116 16.90 -7.86 11.68
N GLU A 117 16.42 -6.79 12.31
CA GLU A 117 17.27 -5.90 13.10
C GLU A 117 17.95 -6.63 14.28
N ARG A 118 17.23 -7.54 14.94
CA ARG A 118 17.80 -8.38 16.01
C ARG A 118 18.80 -9.39 15.48
N GLU A 119 18.46 -10.10 14.40
CA GLU A 119 19.33 -11.11 13.80
C GLU A 119 20.65 -10.50 13.29
N LEU A 120 20.61 -9.28 12.74
CA LEU A 120 21.81 -8.54 12.37
C LEU A 120 22.65 -8.14 13.58
N ALA A 121 22.01 -7.68 14.66
CA ALA A 121 22.70 -7.30 15.88
C ALA A 121 23.37 -8.51 16.56
N ASP A 122 22.71 -9.68 16.55
CA ASP A 122 23.24 -10.92 17.13
C ASP A 122 24.41 -11.48 16.30
N ALA A 123 24.38 -11.33 14.98
CA ALA A 123 25.46 -11.75 14.09
C ALA A 123 26.72 -10.87 14.20
N GLY A 124 26.58 -9.58 14.50
CA GLY A 124 27.70 -8.63 14.56
C GLY A 124 28.44 -8.55 13.22
N ASP A 125 29.76 -8.76 13.23
CA ASP A 125 30.61 -8.82 12.02
C ASP A 125 30.59 -10.20 11.34
N GLY A 126 29.83 -11.15 11.87
CA GLY A 126 29.71 -12.52 11.37
C GLY A 126 28.77 -12.66 10.16
N GLU A 127 28.66 -13.89 9.66
CA GLU A 127 27.72 -14.23 8.59
C GLU A 127 26.27 -14.15 9.10
N VAL A 128 25.44 -13.36 8.41
CA VAL A 128 24.03 -13.15 8.78
C VAL A 128 23.20 -14.29 8.19
N THR A 129 22.65 -15.12 9.06
CA THR A 129 21.69 -16.18 8.67
C THR A 129 20.30 -15.83 9.15
N LEU A 130 19.39 -15.57 8.21
CA LEU A 130 17.99 -15.26 8.53
C LEU A 130 17.24 -16.49 9.04
N SER A 131 16.45 -16.35 10.10
CA SER A 131 15.71 -17.47 10.69
C SER A 131 14.66 -18.06 9.75
N ASP A 132 14.30 -19.33 9.96
CA ASP A 132 13.21 -19.98 9.24
C ASP A 132 11.85 -19.29 9.45
N GLU A 133 11.67 -18.63 10.60
CA GLU A 133 10.49 -17.80 10.85
C GLU A 133 10.47 -16.57 9.94
N TYR A 134 11.60 -15.85 9.84
CA TYR A 134 11.75 -14.73 8.92
C TYR A 134 11.49 -15.18 7.48
N GLN A 135 12.17 -16.24 7.03
CA GLN A 135 12.05 -16.68 5.65
C GLN A 135 10.65 -17.19 5.30
N ARG A 136 9.89 -17.74 6.25
CA ARG A 136 8.48 -18.08 6.03
C ARG A 136 7.62 -16.83 5.89
N GLY A 137 7.80 -15.84 6.76
CA GLY A 137 7.07 -14.58 6.67
C GLY A 137 7.44 -13.72 5.46
N ALA A 138 8.68 -13.85 4.96
CA ALA A 138 9.14 -13.17 3.75
C ALA A 138 8.56 -13.77 2.44
N ARG A 139 7.98 -14.98 2.51
CA ARG A 139 7.43 -15.72 1.36
C ARG A 139 5.91 -15.61 1.24
N SER A 140 5.24 -15.05 2.25
CA SER A 140 3.78 -14.98 2.39
C SER A 140 3.21 -13.63 2.03
#